data_AF-A0A3B8MPY7-F1
#
_entry.id   AF-A0A3B8MPY7-F1
#
_cell.length_a   1.000
_cell.length_b   1.000
_cell.length_c   1.000
_cell.angle_alpha   90.00
_cell.angle_beta   90.00
_cell.angle_gamma   90.00
#
_symmetry.space_group_name_H-M   'P 1'
#
loop_
_entity.id
_entity.type
_entity.pdbx_description
1 polymer ?
#
loop_
_entity_poly.entity_id
_entity_poly.type
_entity_poly.pdbx_seq_one_letter_code
_entity_poly.pdbx_strand_id
1 'polypeptide(L)'
;MDAIRRGDYDRGRPPNKSPWNPGDPDDTLCKIEQPQFASQGVLDLISHSRIGELAAEVTGADRIQVWWVQLLYKPVGRETESTRINIGWHQDCNYWGAWEEGSELLTAWVALTDVHEASGPMRFVPGSQRWGLLKGSDFHSGDLDATRARLSLRSGAQWQEEAALMSAGGLSLHDCFTVHGSGENRSDAPRRSFAIHLRTQNSRPVDNRRQGLTSFIDDTEVCPVIYERRE
;
A
#
# COMPACT_ATOMS: atom_id res chain seq x y z
N MET A 1 5.04 6.25 14.10
CA MET A 1 3.61 5.87 13.96
C MET A 1 2.76 6.38 15.12
N ASP A 2 3.04 5.96 16.36
CA ASP A 2 2.21 6.34 17.52
C ASP A 2 2.15 7.86 17.75
N ALA A 3 3.26 8.57 17.54
CA ALA A 3 3.30 10.04 17.53
C ALA A 3 2.27 10.64 16.55
N ILE A 4 2.30 10.21 15.28
CA ILE A 4 1.37 10.69 14.25
C ILE A 4 -0.08 10.39 14.62
N ARG A 5 -0.36 9.21 15.20
CA ARG A 5 -1.71 8.84 15.67
C ARG A 5 -2.20 9.72 16.82
N ARG A 6 -1.31 10.25 17.66
CA ARG A 6 -1.67 11.19 18.74
C ARG A 6 -1.79 12.64 18.26
N GLY A 7 -1.44 12.92 17.01
CA GLY A 7 -1.36 14.30 16.50
C GLY A 7 -0.01 14.97 16.75
N ASP A 8 1.00 14.23 17.17
CA ASP A 8 2.36 14.74 17.38
C ASP A 8 3.11 14.75 16.04
N TYR A 9 3.28 15.94 15.45
CA TYR A 9 3.89 16.12 14.11
C TYR A 9 5.21 16.88 14.19
N ASP A 10 6.34 16.18 14.00
CA ASP A 10 7.69 16.77 14.11
C ASP A 10 8.06 17.68 12.91
N ARG A 11 7.36 17.55 11.77
CA ARG A 11 7.51 18.44 10.59
C ARG A 11 6.51 19.61 10.58
N GLY A 12 5.74 19.79 11.65
CA GLY A 12 4.84 20.94 11.83
C GLY A 12 3.59 20.96 10.94
N ARG A 13 3.29 19.88 10.20
CA ARG A 13 2.10 19.76 9.34
C ARG A 13 1.42 18.41 9.54
N PRO A 14 0.08 18.32 9.59
CA PRO A 14 -0.63 17.05 9.63
C PRO A 14 -0.45 16.23 8.33
N PRO A 15 -0.68 14.90 8.38
CA PRO A 15 -0.81 14.09 7.17
C PRO A 15 -2.00 14.55 6.32
N ASN A 16 -2.14 14.01 5.10
CA ASN A 16 -3.33 14.25 4.30
C ASN A 16 -4.57 13.68 5.02
N LYS A 17 -5.73 14.33 4.80
CA LYS A 17 -7.00 13.86 5.36
C LYS A 17 -7.28 12.43 4.91
N SER A 18 -7.68 11.59 5.86
CA SER A 18 -8.18 10.25 5.63
C SER A 18 -9.46 10.03 6.45
N PRO A 19 -10.18 8.92 6.25
CA PRO A 19 -11.34 8.59 7.09
C PRO A 19 -11.01 8.44 8.58
N TRP A 20 -9.74 8.17 8.91
CA TRP A 20 -9.27 8.01 10.30
C TRP A 20 -8.60 9.31 10.79
N ASN A 21 -8.90 9.74 12.01
CA ASN A 21 -8.35 10.93 12.65
C ASN A 21 -7.71 10.60 14.01
N PRO A 22 -6.73 11.40 14.47
CA PRO A 22 -6.22 11.29 15.84
C PRO A 22 -7.34 11.27 16.88
N GLY A 23 -7.36 10.25 17.73
CA GLY A 23 -8.39 10.03 18.75
C GLY A 23 -9.51 9.06 18.35
N ASP A 24 -9.57 8.62 17.09
CA ASP A 24 -10.49 7.56 16.67
C ASP A 24 -10.16 6.22 17.36
N PRO A 25 -11.15 5.31 17.48
CA PRO A 25 -10.98 4.04 18.18
C PRO A 25 -9.79 3.19 17.68
N ASP A 26 -9.07 2.59 18.63
CA ASP A 26 -7.90 1.75 18.36
C ASP A 26 -8.25 0.33 17.89
N ASP A 27 -9.54 -0.02 17.81
CA ASP A 27 -10.07 -1.33 17.39
C ASP A 27 -10.51 -1.38 15.92
N THR A 28 -10.28 -0.29 15.17
CA THR A 28 -10.52 -0.22 13.72
C THR A 28 -9.23 -0.10 12.92
N LEU A 29 -9.26 -0.48 11.64
CA LEU A 29 -8.15 -0.25 10.74
C LEU A 29 -7.87 1.26 10.66
N CYS A 30 -6.66 1.66 11.03
CA CYS A 30 -6.21 3.04 10.88
C CYS A 30 -5.32 3.14 9.64
N LYS A 31 -5.70 4.06 8.75
CA LYS A 31 -4.99 4.38 7.52
C LYS A 31 -4.67 5.86 7.50
N ILE A 32 -3.39 6.20 7.54
CA ILE A 32 -2.89 7.57 7.51
C ILE A 32 -2.31 7.82 6.11
N GLU A 33 -2.81 8.84 5.42
CA GLU A 33 -2.44 9.18 4.04
C GLU A 33 -1.33 10.23 4.02
N GLN A 34 -0.29 10.02 3.22
CA GLN A 34 0.90 10.88 3.13
C GLN A 34 1.51 11.25 4.52
N PRO A 35 1.84 10.24 5.36
CA PRO A 35 2.39 10.45 6.70
C PRO A 35 3.74 11.19 6.73
N GLN A 36 4.47 11.23 5.63
CA GLN A 36 5.74 11.95 5.52
C GLN A 36 5.58 13.48 5.61
N PHE A 37 4.38 14.04 5.44
CA PHE A 37 4.14 15.44 5.77
C PHE A 37 4.30 15.73 7.26
N ALA A 38 4.06 14.73 8.10
CA ALA A 38 3.97 14.88 9.54
C ALA A 38 5.21 14.42 10.31
N SER A 39 6.03 13.53 9.73
CA SER A 39 7.18 12.99 10.43
C SER A 39 8.42 12.85 9.54
N GLN A 40 9.54 13.37 10.03
CA GLN A 40 10.85 13.28 9.38
C GLN A 40 11.32 11.83 9.29
N GLY A 41 11.17 11.05 10.37
CA GLY A 41 11.54 9.62 10.34
C GLY A 41 10.72 8.80 9.32
N VAL A 42 9.49 9.22 9.02
CA VAL A 42 8.72 8.62 7.92
C VAL A 42 9.30 9.00 6.57
N LEU A 43 9.61 10.29 6.36
CA LEU A 43 10.25 10.76 5.13
C LEU A 43 11.59 10.06 4.89
N ASP A 44 12.41 9.91 5.93
CA ASP A 44 13.71 9.24 5.85
C ASP A 44 13.55 7.78 5.42
N LEU A 45 12.58 7.06 5.99
CA LEU A 45 12.33 5.65 5.65
C LEU A 45 11.87 5.49 4.20
N ILE A 46 10.88 6.28 3.76
CA ILE A 46 10.37 6.17 2.38
C ILE A 46 11.39 6.61 1.33
N SER A 47 12.38 7.42 1.74
CA SER A 47 13.47 7.91 0.89
C SER A 47 14.66 6.94 0.83
N HIS A 48 14.61 5.83 1.56
CA HIS A 48 15.75 4.92 1.68
C HIS A 48 16.07 4.23 0.35
N SER A 49 17.30 4.40 -0.17
CA SER A 49 17.70 3.95 -1.51
C SER A 49 17.47 2.45 -1.74
N ARG A 50 17.66 1.64 -0.69
CA ARG A 50 17.46 0.18 -0.78
C ARG A 50 16.08 -0.23 -1.28
N ILE A 51 15.03 0.55 -0.98
CA ILE A 51 13.67 0.30 -1.49
C ILE A 51 13.67 0.48 -3.02
N GLY A 52 14.27 1.57 -3.49
CA GLY A 52 14.39 1.88 -4.91
C GLY A 52 15.27 0.88 -5.66
N GLU A 53 16.39 0.46 -5.09
CA GLU A 53 17.29 -0.56 -5.65
C GLU A 53 16.58 -1.89 -5.86
N LEU A 54 15.85 -2.38 -4.84
CA LEU A 54 15.08 -3.62 -4.93
C LEU A 54 13.96 -3.52 -5.97
N ALA A 55 13.25 -2.38 -6.00
CA ALA A 55 12.23 -2.13 -7.01
C ALA A 55 12.81 -2.10 -8.42
N ALA A 56 13.95 -1.44 -8.62
CA ALA A 56 14.64 -1.39 -9.90
C ALA A 56 15.16 -2.76 -10.34
N GLU A 57 15.67 -3.59 -9.42
CA GLU A 57 16.13 -4.95 -9.72
C GLU A 57 14.99 -5.82 -10.28
N VAL A 58 13.79 -5.73 -9.70
CA VAL A 58 12.62 -6.51 -10.14
C VAL A 58 12.01 -5.98 -11.42
N THR A 59 11.99 -4.66 -11.61
CA THR A 59 11.31 -4.01 -12.74
C THR A 59 12.22 -3.77 -13.94
N GLY A 60 13.54 -3.75 -13.75
CA GLY A 60 14.50 -3.27 -14.74
C GLY A 60 14.43 -1.75 -14.97
N ALA A 61 13.74 -1.01 -14.09
CA ALA A 61 13.53 0.43 -14.25
C ALA A 61 14.82 1.24 -14.05
N ASP A 62 14.88 2.37 -14.75
CA ASP A 62 16.00 3.31 -14.67
C ASP A 62 15.78 4.34 -13.57
N ARG A 63 14.53 4.51 -13.17
CA ARG A 63 14.13 5.47 -12.14
C ARG A 63 12.98 4.91 -11.33
N ILE A 64 13.08 5.00 -10.01
CA ILE A 64 11.99 4.69 -9.09
C ILE A 64 11.68 5.93 -8.27
N GLN A 65 10.41 6.33 -8.27
CA GLN A 65 9.93 7.47 -7.49
C GLN A 65 8.73 7.08 -6.64
N VAL A 66 8.74 7.51 -5.38
CA VAL A 66 7.57 7.44 -4.49
C VAL A 66 6.53 8.45 -4.96
N TRP A 67 5.28 8.03 -5.17
CA TRP A 67 4.20 8.95 -5.53
C TRP A 67 3.09 9.04 -4.49
N TRP A 68 2.92 8.02 -3.65
CA TRP A 68 1.95 8.05 -2.55
C TRP A 68 2.32 7.08 -1.43
N VAL A 69 2.03 7.46 -0.18
CA VAL A 69 2.39 6.67 1.00
C VAL A 69 1.20 6.52 1.92
N GLN A 70 1.02 5.30 2.43
CA GLN A 70 0.04 4.97 3.46
C GLN A 70 0.75 4.33 4.65
N LEU A 71 0.48 4.84 5.85
CA LEU A 71 0.86 4.19 7.11
C LEU A 71 -0.35 3.48 7.69
N LEU A 72 -0.21 2.17 7.89
CA LEU A 72 -1.30 1.26 8.18
C LEU A 72 -1.15 0.65 9.56
N TYR A 73 -2.23 0.70 10.33
CA TYR A 73 -2.40 0.00 11.61
C TYR A 73 -3.52 -1.00 11.49
N LYS A 74 -3.22 -2.28 11.71
CA LYS A 74 -4.24 -3.31 11.85
C LYS A 74 -4.33 -3.73 13.32
N PRO A 75 -5.43 -3.41 14.02
CA PRO A 75 -5.62 -3.77 15.42
C PRO A 75 -5.76 -5.29 15.58
N VAL A 76 -5.52 -5.80 16.78
CA VAL A 76 -5.93 -7.16 17.14
C VAL A 76 -7.44 -7.21 17.19
N GLY A 77 -8.05 -8.22 16.56
CA GLY A 77 -9.49 -8.37 16.60
C GLY A 77 -10.04 -9.26 15.50
N ARG A 78 -11.37 -9.28 15.44
CA ARG A 78 -12.14 -9.95 14.40
C ARG A 78 -12.90 -8.91 13.58
N GLU A 79 -13.19 -9.25 12.34
CA GLU A 79 -14.10 -8.45 11.53
C GLU A 79 -15.49 -8.55 12.13
N THR A 80 -16.15 -7.42 12.34
CA THR A 80 -17.54 -7.35 12.78
C THR A 80 -18.26 -6.24 12.01
N GLU A 81 -19.59 -6.16 12.15
CA GLU A 81 -20.36 -5.06 11.55
C GLU A 81 -19.87 -3.67 12.02
N SER A 82 -19.34 -3.59 13.25
CA SER A 82 -18.82 -2.35 13.85
C SER A 82 -17.30 -2.18 13.73
N THR A 83 -16.54 -3.25 13.44
CA THR A 83 -15.07 -3.22 13.34
C THR A 83 -14.62 -3.66 11.96
N ARG A 84 -14.17 -2.70 11.15
CA ARG A 84 -13.54 -2.97 9.85
C ARG A 84 -12.03 -3.07 10.01
N ILE A 85 -11.52 -4.29 9.90
CA ILE A 85 -10.11 -4.62 10.03
C ILE A 85 -9.57 -5.39 8.81
N ASN A 86 -10.45 -6.02 8.03
CA ASN A 86 -10.10 -6.70 6.80
C ASN A 86 -9.81 -5.69 5.67
N ILE A 87 -8.95 -6.12 4.76
CA ILE A 87 -8.72 -5.48 3.46
C ILE A 87 -9.22 -6.46 2.42
N GLY A 88 -10.34 -6.14 1.78
CA GLY A 88 -10.95 -7.01 0.79
C GLY A 88 -10.05 -7.23 -0.43
N TRP A 89 -10.32 -8.30 -1.19
CA TRP A 89 -9.53 -8.63 -2.38
C TRP A 89 -9.66 -7.54 -3.44
N HIS A 90 -8.52 -7.03 -3.91
CA HIS A 90 -8.51 -5.97 -4.90
C HIS A 90 -7.22 -5.96 -5.73
N GLN A 91 -7.25 -5.17 -6.79
CA GLN A 91 -6.07 -4.67 -7.48
C GLN A 91 -5.95 -3.17 -7.20
N ASP A 92 -4.75 -2.74 -6.83
CA ASP A 92 -4.40 -1.34 -6.59
C ASP A 92 -4.81 -0.44 -7.77
N CYS A 93 -4.61 -0.93 -9.00
CA CYS A 93 -4.94 -0.22 -10.25
C CYS A 93 -6.41 0.25 -10.33
N ASN A 94 -7.35 -0.43 -9.64
CA ASN A 94 -8.76 0.01 -9.62
C ASN A 94 -8.98 1.36 -8.92
N TYR A 95 -8.01 1.82 -8.12
CA TYR A 95 -8.11 3.06 -7.34
C TYR A 95 -7.22 4.18 -7.89
N TRP A 96 -6.42 3.89 -8.92
CA TRP A 96 -5.34 4.76 -9.38
C TRP A 96 -5.63 5.41 -10.74
N GLY A 97 -6.90 5.75 -11.00
CA GLY A 97 -7.35 6.36 -12.27
C GLY A 97 -6.76 7.74 -12.61
N ALA A 98 -5.83 8.25 -11.80
CA ALA A 98 -5.04 9.45 -12.11
C ALA A 98 -3.86 9.16 -13.06
N TRP A 99 -3.55 7.89 -13.33
CA TRP A 99 -2.42 7.46 -14.17
C TRP A 99 -2.88 6.94 -15.52
N GLU A 100 -2.08 7.17 -16.56
CA GLU A 100 -2.33 6.68 -17.92
C GLU A 100 -2.29 5.15 -17.97
N GLU A 101 -3.08 4.56 -18.89
CA GLU A 101 -3.01 3.12 -19.18
C GLU A 101 -1.58 2.75 -19.60
N GLY A 102 -1.06 1.64 -19.07
CA GLY A 102 0.32 1.22 -19.28
C GLY A 102 1.35 1.84 -18.33
N SER A 103 0.93 2.73 -17.41
CA SER A 103 1.83 3.22 -16.35
C SER A 103 2.32 2.07 -15.47
N GLU A 104 3.65 1.93 -15.35
CA GLU A 104 4.31 0.94 -14.49
C GLU A 104 4.28 1.38 -13.01
N LEU A 105 3.21 1.01 -12.31
CA LEU A 105 2.99 1.34 -10.91
C LEU A 105 3.11 0.09 -10.05
N LEU A 106 3.72 0.24 -8.89
CA LEU A 106 3.94 -0.85 -7.94
C LEU A 106 3.81 -0.35 -6.50
N THR A 107 3.66 -1.28 -5.56
CA THR A 107 3.64 -1.00 -4.13
C THR A 107 4.78 -1.76 -3.46
N ALA A 108 5.61 -1.05 -2.71
CA ALA A 108 6.49 -1.61 -1.70
C ALA A 108 5.76 -1.62 -0.36
N TRP A 109 5.40 -2.80 0.12
CA TRP A 109 4.79 -2.98 1.43
C TRP A 109 5.88 -3.33 2.45
N VAL A 110 6.04 -2.52 3.49
CA VAL A 110 7.13 -2.66 4.48
C VAL A 110 6.55 -2.96 5.86
N ALA A 111 7.01 -4.05 6.46
CA ALA A 111 6.65 -4.46 7.81
C ALA A 111 7.37 -3.59 8.86
N LEU A 112 6.63 -2.97 9.79
CA LEU A 112 7.21 -2.30 10.97
C LEU A 112 7.17 -3.17 12.23
N THR A 113 6.41 -4.26 12.17
CA THR A 113 6.31 -5.31 13.19
C THR A 113 6.50 -6.64 12.50
N ASP A 114 6.88 -7.68 13.23
CA ASP A 114 6.86 -9.04 12.68
C ASP A 114 5.46 -9.39 12.15
N VAL A 115 5.43 -10.08 11.01
CA VAL A 115 4.23 -10.50 10.31
C VAL A 115 4.24 -12.01 10.21
N HIS A 116 3.47 -12.64 11.08
CA HIS A 116 3.23 -14.08 11.09
C HIS A 116 1.80 -14.37 10.60
N GLU A 117 1.47 -15.65 10.46
CA GLU A 117 0.20 -16.10 9.87
C GLU A 117 -1.04 -15.52 10.59
N ALA A 118 -0.96 -15.39 11.91
CA ALA A 118 -2.04 -14.83 12.72
C ALA A 118 -2.08 -13.30 12.74
N SER A 119 -1.06 -12.57 12.25
CA SER A 119 -1.02 -11.10 12.26
C SER A 119 -1.95 -10.45 11.24
N GLY A 120 -2.76 -11.25 10.54
CA GLY A 120 -3.49 -10.82 9.35
C GLY A 120 -2.52 -10.37 8.27
N PRO A 121 -1.64 -11.24 7.74
CA PRO A 121 -0.65 -10.87 6.72
C PRO A 121 -1.32 -10.34 5.44
N MET A 122 -0.52 -9.70 4.59
CA MET A 122 -0.93 -9.56 3.19
C MET A 122 -0.95 -10.95 2.55
N ARG A 123 -2.00 -11.24 1.79
CA ARG A 123 -2.08 -12.40 0.92
C ARG A 123 -2.12 -11.94 -0.51
N PHE A 124 -1.36 -12.61 -1.36
CA PHE A 124 -1.26 -12.34 -2.79
C PHE A 124 -1.76 -13.54 -3.57
N VAL A 125 -2.26 -13.31 -4.78
CA VAL A 125 -2.54 -14.38 -5.75
C VAL A 125 -1.42 -14.36 -6.80
N PRO A 126 -0.40 -15.25 -6.72
CA PRO A 126 0.73 -15.20 -7.64
C PRO A 126 0.31 -15.35 -9.10
N GLY A 127 0.87 -14.51 -9.97
CA GLY A 127 0.57 -14.52 -11.40
C GLY A 127 -0.69 -13.74 -11.81
N SER A 128 -1.49 -13.28 -10.83
CA SER A 128 -2.71 -12.51 -11.10
C SER A 128 -2.49 -11.15 -11.76
N GLN A 129 -1.29 -10.59 -11.68
CA GLN A 129 -0.93 -9.36 -12.39
C GLN A 129 -1.09 -9.51 -13.92
N ARG A 130 -1.05 -10.73 -14.44
CA ARG A 130 -1.25 -11.03 -15.87
C ARG A 130 -2.72 -11.18 -16.27
N TRP A 131 -3.66 -11.07 -15.33
CA TRP A 131 -5.09 -11.22 -15.62
C TRP A 131 -5.73 -9.91 -16.09
N GLY A 132 -4.95 -8.83 -16.20
CA GLY A 132 -5.45 -7.48 -16.49
C GLY A 132 -6.41 -6.98 -15.41
N LEU A 133 -7.12 -5.88 -15.70
CA LEU A 133 -8.02 -5.27 -14.72
C LEU A 133 -9.27 -6.13 -14.49
N LEU A 134 -9.49 -6.51 -13.24
CA LEU A 134 -10.64 -7.27 -12.78
C LEU A 134 -11.71 -6.34 -12.22
N LYS A 135 -12.95 -6.56 -12.66
CA LYS A 135 -14.13 -5.95 -12.04
C LYS A 135 -14.48 -6.68 -10.74
N GLY A 136 -15.13 -5.97 -9.82
CA GLY A 136 -15.59 -6.53 -8.54
C GLY A 136 -14.57 -6.44 -7.41
N SER A 137 -13.47 -5.71 -7.59
CA SER A 137 -12.54 -5.38 -6.49
C SER A 137 -13.25 -4.54 -5.43
N ASP A 138 -13.01 -4.84 -4.16
CA ASP A 138 -13.53 -4.05 -3.05
C ASP A 138 -12.55 -4.06 -1.86
N PHE A 139 -11.68 -3.06 -1.81
CA PHE A 139 -10.73 -2.83 -0.71
C PHE A 139 -11.42 -2.72 0.66
N HIS A 140 -12.64 -2.17 0.71
CA HIS A 140 -13.33 -1.84 1.96
C HIS A 140 -14.26 -2.95 2.47
N SER A 141 -14.36 -4.06 1.73
CA SER A 141 -15.19 -5.20 2.13
C SER A 141 -14.58 -5.93 3.32
N GLY A 142 -15.42 -6.16 4.33
CA GLY A 142 -15.10 -7.05 5.45
C GLY A 142 -15.17 -8.53 5.09
N ASP A 143 -15.91 -8.87 4.02
CA ASP A 143 -16.15 -10.24 3.58
C ASP A 143 -15.22 -10.60 2.41
N LEU A 144 -14.13 -11.30 2.74
CA LEU A 144 -13.13 -11.73 1.77
C LEU A 144 -13.70 -12.77 0.79
N ASP A 145 -14.55 -13.68 1.24
CA ASP A 145 -15.10 -14.73 0.39
C ASP A 145 -16.08 -14.14 -0.62
N ALA A 146 -16.95 -13.22 -0.18
CA ALA A 146 -17.85 -12.50 -1.09
C ALA A 146 -17.08 -11.63 -2.10
N THR A 147 -15.99 -10.98 -1.67
CA THR A 147 -15.17 -10.17 -2.58
C THR A 147 -14.49 -11.05 -3.61
N ARG A 148 -13.92 -12.18 -3.19
CA ARG A 148 -13.32 -13.18 -4.09
C ARG A 148 -14.35 -13.70 -5.11
N ALA A 149 -15.57 -14.02 -4.68
CA ALA A 149 -16.62 -14.51 -5.56
C ALA A 149 -17.09 -13.48 -6.61
N ARG A 150 -16.95 -12.18 -6.33
CA ARG A 150 -17.30 -11.09 -7.25
C ARG A 150 -16.20 -10.78 -8.28
N LEU A 151 -14.96 -11.20 -8.03
CA LEU A 151 -13.86 -10.98 -8.97
C LEU A 151 -14.12 -11.75 -10.27
N SER A 152 -14.21 -11.01 -11.36
CA SER A 152 -14.47 -11.57 -12.69
C SER A 152 -13.22 -12.21 -13.28
N LEU A 153 -12.86 -13.40 -12.80
CA LEU A 153 -11.67 -14.12 -13.25
C LEU A 153 -11.77 -14.54 -14.72
N ARG A 154 -10.65 -14.47 -15.45
CA ARG A 154 -10.58 -15.01 -16.82
C ARG A 154 -10.57 -16.54 -16.80
N SER A 155 -11.01 -17.15 -17.89
CA SER A 155 -10.93 -18.60 -18.07
C SER A 155 -9.48 -19.09 -17.90
N GLY A 156 -9.28 -20.13 -17.11
CA GLY A 156 -7.96 -20.69 -16.79
C GLY A 156 -7.20 -20.00 -15.66
N ALA A 157 -7.75 -18.95 -15.04
CA ALA A 157 -7.19 -18.37 -13.83
C ALA A 157 -7.26 -19.38 -12.67
N GLN A 158 -6.11 -19.70 -12.08
CA GLN A 158 -6.03 -20.53 -10.88
C GLN A 158 -5.85 -19.63 -9.66
N TRP A 159 -6.78 -19.73 -8.72
CA TRP A 159 -6.72 -18.97 -7.48
C TRP A 159 -5.95 -19.76 -6.43
N GLN A 160 -4.71 -19.36 -6.20
CA GLN A 160 -3.87 -19.82 -5.10
C GLN A 160 -3.37 -18.61 -4.34
N GLU A 161 -3.55 -18.61 -3.03
CA GLU A 161 -3.16 -17.50 -2.16
C GLU A 161 -1.85 -17.82 -1.46
N GLU A 162 -0.94 -16.86 -1.42
CA GLU A 162 0.31 -16.97 -0.67
C GLU A 162 0.40 -15.83 0.35
N ALA A 163 0.70 -16.17 1.60
CA ALA A 163 0.87 -15.21 2.68
C ALA A 163 2.28 -14.63 2.66
N ALA A 164 2.39 -13.30 2.72
CA ALA A 164 3.66 -12.61 2.86
C ALA A 164 4.05 -12.52 4.35
N LEU A 165 4.69 -13.58 4.84
CA LEU A 165 5.24 -13.65 6.19
C LEU A 165 6.66 -13.08 6.21
N MET A 166 6.95 -12.19 7.15
CA MET A 166 8.24 -11.51 7.20
C MET A 166 8.50 -10.90 8.59
N SER A 167 9.76 -10.79 8.98
CA SER A 167 10.16 -10.04 10.16
C SER A 167 10.00 -8.52 9.94
N ALA A 168 10.01 -7.75 11.03
CA ALA A 168 10.08 -6.29 10.98
C ALA A 168 11.27 -5.83 10.11
N GLY A 169 11.03 -4.82 9.26
CA GLY A 169 11.96 -4.38 8.22
C GLY A 169 11.87 -5.17 6.91
N GLY A 170 11.13 -6.28 6.88
CA GLY A 170 10.83 -7.03 5.68
C GLY A 170 10.00 -6.22 4.68
N LEU A 171 10.16 -6.54 3.39
CA LEU A 171 9.54 -5.82 2.29
C LEU A 171 9.00 -6.82 1.25
N SER A 172 7.76 -6.62 0.82
CA SER A 172 7.22 -7.23 -0.40
C SER A 172 6.98 -6.18 -1.48
N LEU A 173 7.22 -6.54 -2.73
CA LEU A 173 6.88 -5.74 -3.90
C LEU A 173 5.75 -6.40 -4.67
N HIS A 174 4.75 -5.63 -5.07
CA HIS A 174 3.70 -6.12 -5.96
C HIS A 174 3.31 -5.07 -7.01
N ASP A 175 3.01 -5.57 -8.20
CA ASP A 175 2.49 -4.79 -9.33
C ASP A 175 1.04 -4.35 -9.07
N CYS A 176 0.61 -3.21 -9.65
CA CYS A 176 -0.71 -2.65 -9.42
C CYS A 176 -1.89 -3.56 -9.85
N PHE A 177 -1.64 -4.54 -10.73
CA PHE A 177 -2.61 -5.57 -11.13
C PHE A 177 -2.53 -6.84 -10.27
N THR A 178 -1.60 -6.94 -9.32
CA THR A 178 -1.55 -8.10 -8.43
C THR A 178 -2.76 -8.10 -7.51
N VAL A 179 -3.57 -9.15 -7.59
CA VAL A 179 -4.69 -9.36 -6.68
C VAL A 179 -4.16 -9.68 -5.30
N HIS A 180 -4.61 -8.90 -4.31
CA HIS A 180 -4.19 -9.06 -2.94
C HIS A 180 -5.28 -8.63 -1.94
N GLY A 181 -5.15 -9.11 -0.71
CA GLY A 181 -6.08 -8.87 0.38
C GLY A 181 -5.42 -9.14 1.72
N SER A 182 -6.11 -8.87 2.82
CA SER A 182 -5.56 -9.11 4.16
C SER A 182 -6.68 -9.33 5.17
N GLY A 183 -6.71 -10.52 5.77
CA GLY A 183 -7.72 -10.91 6.76
C GLY A 183 -7.45 -10.38 8.17
N GLU A 184 -8.17 -10.96 9.13
CA GLU A 184 -8.16 -10.56 10.54
C GLU A 184 -6.77 -10.69 11.17
N ASN A 185 -6.47 -9.80 12.11
CA ASN A 185 -5.31 -9.95 12.98
C ASN A 185 -5.73 -10.65 14.28
N ARG A 186 -5.41 -11.94 14.38
CA ARG A 186 -5.66 -12.82 15.52
C ARG A 186 -4.43 -13.02 16.41
N SER A 187 -3.38 -12.22 16.21
CA SER A 187 -2.19 -12.23 17.08
C SER A 187 -2.46 -11.52 18.41
N ASP A 188 -1.43 -11.39 19.24
CA ASP A 188 -1.47 -10.68 20.52
C ASP A 188 -1.06 -9.20 20.41
N ALA A 189 -0.66 -8.74 19.22
CA ALA A 189 -0.19 -7.38 18.99
C ALA A 189 -0.71 -6.76 17.68
N PRO A 190 -0.85 -5.43 17.60
CA PRO A 190 -1.25 -4.78 16.35
C PRO A 190 -0.16 -4.88 15.28
N ARG A 191 -0.57 -5.11 14.02
CA ARG A 191 0.35 -5.13 12.88
C ARG A 191 0.51 -3.71 12.33
N ARG A 192 1.75 -3.26 12.19
CA ARG A 192 2.09 -1.93 11.68
C ARG A 192 2.89 -2.04 10.39
N SER A 193 2.55 -1.24 9.39
CA SER A 193 3.21 -1.33 8.09
C SER A 193 3.09 -0.06 7.25
N PHE A 194 3.93 0.06 6.24
CA PHE A 194 3.73 1.00 5.15
C PHE A 194 3.23 0.30 3.89
N ALA A 195 2.39 1.00 3.12
CA ALA A 195 2.27 0.79 1.68
C ALA A 195 2.86 2.03 0.99
N ILE A 196 3.99 1.85 0.33
CA ILE A 196 4.74 2.90 -0.38
C ILE A 196 4.53 2.66 -1.86
N HIS A 197 3.73 3.50 -2.49
CA HIS A 197 3.42 3.38 -3.91
C HIS A 197 4.50 4.07 -4.73
N LEU A 198 5.04 3.31 -5.68
CA LEU A 198 6.16 3.68 -6.53
C LEU A 198 5.72 3.70 -7.99
N ARG A 199 6.46 4.48 -8.78
CA ARG A 199 6.32 4.57 -10.23
C ARG A 199 7.68 4.48 -10.89
N THR A 200 7.73 3.96 -12.11
CA THR A 200 8.95 3.97 -12.92
C THR A 200 9.01 5.22 -13.81
N GLN A 201 10.06 5.33 -14.64
CA GLN A 201 10.13 6.33 -15.70
C GLN A 201 9.02 6.19 -16.77
N ASN A 202 8.36 5.04 -16.84
CA ASN A 202 7.30 4.74 -17.82
C ASN A 202 5.89 5.07 -17.32
N SER A 203 5.74 5.82 -16.22
CA SER A 203 4.44 6.19 -15.67
C SER A 203 4.13 7.67 -15.81
N ARG A 204 2.93 8.00 -16.29
CA ARG A 204 2.49 9.39 -16.52
C ARG A 204 1.09 9.64 -15.96
N PRO A 205 0.84 10.80 -15.33
CA PRO A 205 -0.51 11.21 -14.99
C PRO A 205 -1.35 11.45 -16.24
N VAL A 206 -2.63 11.08 -16.19
CA VAL A 206 -3.59 11.40 -17.24
C VAL A 206 -3.61 12.91 -17.49
N ASP A 207 -3.52 13.32 -18.76
CA ASP A 207 -3.46 14.71 -19.19
C ASP A 207 -2.37 15.54 -18.49
N ASN A 208 -1.33 14.87 -17.97
CA ASN A 208 -0.28 15.47 -17.16
C ASN A 208 -0.81 16.26 -15.92
N ARG A 209 -1.99 15.89 -15.39
CA ARG A 209 -2.61 16.61 -14.26
C ARG A 209 -1.86 16.41 -12.95
N ARG A 210 -1.82 17.46 -12.12
CA ARG A 210 -1.27 17.48 -10.76
C ARG A 210 -2.39 17.67 -9.75
N GLN A 211 -3.22 16.64 -9.57
CA GLN A 211 -4.40 16.70 -8.72
C GLN A 211 -4.63 15.36 -8.03
N GLY A 212 -5.16 15.39 -6.81
CA GLY A 212 -5.42 14.19 -6.01
C GLY A 212 -4.13 13.40 -5.81
N LEU A 213 -4.11 12.17 -6.32
CA LEU A 213 -3.00 11.22 -6.22
C LEU A 213 -1.68 11.71 -6.84
N THR A 214 -1.74 12.65 -7.79
CA THR A 214 -0.55 13.17 -8.49
C THR A 214 -0.18 14.59 -8.07
N SER A 215 -0.78 15.14 -7.01
CA SER A 215 -0.60 16.56 -6.63
C SER A 215 0.84 16.92 -6.27
N PHE A 216 1.61 15.97 -5.74
CA PHE A 216 2.94 16.22 -5.16
C PHE A 216 4.08 15.52 -5.91
N ILE A 217 3.82 14.90 -7.06
CA ILE A 217 4.83 14.07 -7.75
C ILE A 217 6.03 14.84 -8.32
N ASP A 218 5.94 16.17 -8.42
CA ASP A 218 7.06 17.02 -8.82
C ASP A 218 7.85 17.55 -7.60
N ASP A 219 7.29 17.43 -6.40
CA ASP A 219 7.94 17.82 -5.15
C ASP A 219 8.73 16.63 -4.59
N THR A 220 10.02 16.59 -4.87
CA THR A 220 10.90 15.51 -4.43
C THR A 220 11.18 15.50 -2.93
N GLU A 221 10.83 16.55 -2.19
CA GLU A 221 10.90 16.55 -0.72
C GLU A 221 9.70 15.83 -0.09
N VAL A 222 8.68 15.51 -0.89
CA VAL A 222 7.46 14.79 -0.49
C VAL A 222 7.34 13.44 -1.21
N CYS A 223 7.69 13.42 -2.49
CA CYS A 223 7.63 12.31 -3.43
C CYS A 223 9.04 12.02 -3.98
N PRO A 224 9.97 11.52 -3.14
CA PRO A 224 11.38 11.39 -3.48
C PRO A 224 11.62 10.42 -4.64
N VAL A 225 12.65 10.73 -5.43
CA VAL A 225 13.28 9.77 -6.34
C VAL A 225 14.26 8.96 -5.51
N ILE A 226 14.02 7.67 -5.40
CA ILE A 226 14.75 6.78 -4.48
C ILE A 226 15.69 5.82 -5.21
N TYR A 227 15.65 5.84 -6.54
CA TYR A 227 16.63 5.19 -7.40
C TYR A 227 16.68 5.91 -8.74
N GLU A 228 17.89 6.10 -9.26
CA GLU A 228 18.14 6.58 -10.61
C GLU A 228 19.44 5.96 -11.12
N ARG A 229 19.39 5.25 -12.25
CA ARG A 229 20.56 4.61 -12.84
C ARG A 229 21.51 5.70 -13.32
N ARG A 230 22.74 5.68 -12.80
CA ARG A 230 23.81 6.55 -13.28
C ARG A 230 24.37 5.98 -14.59
N GLU A 231 24.56 6.85 -15.58
CA GLU A 231 25.23 6.54 -16.85
C GLU A 231 26.71 6.14 -16.65
#